data_AF-A0A7Y0NPD0-F1
#
_entry.id   AF-A0A7Y0NPD0-F1
#
_cell.length_a   1.000
_cell.length_b   1.000
_cell.length_c   1.000
_cell.angle_alpha   90.00
_cell.angle_beta   90.00
_cell.angle_gamma   90.00
#
_symmetry.space_group_name_H-M   'P 1'
#
loop_
_entity.id
_entity.type
_entity.pdbx_description
1 polymer ?
#
loop_
_entity_poly.entity_id
_entity_poly.type
_entity_poly.pdbx_seq_one_letter_code
_entity_poly.pdbx_strand_id
1 'polypeptide(L)'
;MNKLLLFLISSSISLSTYAQYVEINLVNCKINDNEQKKIEKLIAYERMFCNEIFETSNNITVPVKINLYGKSKDYRIEKNKYNAPSSTGFYIPAINQAFIMKSGDFIPVALHEASHSIFQFNYQKAPKWLNEGLAEFFETLDFDSDGNLYAYPQSNRIKSIKAGLAFKDTDRLKTFFRIYDGTFYGHGIDDNYNTAYSMIYYFVKNKSTKALKNIIKLTAQGYDTEKAITLTYGSFDTFEASYKQFYNLHH
;
A
#
# COMPACT_ATOMS: atom_id res chain seq x y z
N MET A 1 -50.48 4.70 -47.87
CA MET A 1 -50.32 4.68 -46.39
C MET A 1 -49.39 3.53 -46.04
N ASN A 2 -48.10 3.83 -45.92
CA ASN A 2 -47.05 2.83 -45.71
C ASN A 2 -46.95 2.44 -44.23
N LYS A 3 -47.01 1.12 -43.96
CA LYS A 3 -46.62 0.53 -42.68
C LYS A 3 -45.09 0.54 -42.62
N LEU A 4 -44.51 1.23 -41.65
CA LEU A 4 -43.08 1.16 -41.36
C LEU A 4 -42.86 0.17 -40.20
N LEU A 5 -42.20 -0.94 -40.49
CA LEU A 5 -41.65 -1.87 -39.50
C LEU A 5 -40.54 -1.15 -38.72
N LEU A 6 -40.62 -1.12 -37.38
CA LEU A 6 -39.46 -0.83 -36.54
C LEU A 6 -38.61 -2.09 -36.43
N PHE A 7 -37.39 -2.04 -36.97
CA PHE A 7 -36.35 -3.00 -36.65
C PHE A 7 -35.81 -2.71 -35.24
N LEU A 8 -36.06 -3.64 -34.31
CA LEU A 8 -35.31 -3.74 -33.06
C LEU A 8 -33.88 -4.14 -33.39
N ILE A 9 -32.95 -3.19 -33.30
CA ILE A 9 -31.52 -3.50 -33.27
C ILE A 9 -31.27 -4.14 -31.90
N SER A 10 -31.23 -5.48 -31.89
CA SER A 10 -30.67 -6.22 -30.75
C SER A 10 -29.17 -5.91 -30.72
N SER A 11 -28.78 -4.92 -29.93
CA SER A 11 -27.39 -4.75 -29.53
C SER A 11 -27.03 -5.95 -28.68
N SER A 12 -26.46 -6.97 -29.33
CA SER A 12 -25.70 -8.02 -28.68
C SER A 12 -24.55 -7.33 -27.95
N ILE A 13 -24.75 -7.00 -26.67
CA ILE A 13 -23.67 -6.64 -25.78
C ILE A 13 -22.83 -7.90 -25.68
N SER A 14 -21.76 -7.95 -26.47
CA SER A 14 -20.65 -8.85 -26.24
C SER A 14 -20.27 -8.69 -24.77
N LEU A 15 -20.42 -9.74 -23.98
CA LEU A 15 -19.77 -9.88 -22.68
C LEU A 15 -18.28 -9.69 -22.93
N SER A 16 -17.83 -8.45 -22.86
CA SER A 16 -16.42 -8.13 -22.73
C SER A 16 -15.98 -8.88 -21.49
N THR A 17 -15.15 -9.90 -21.68
CA THR A 17 -14.36 -10.49 -20.61
C THR A 17 -13.65 -9.33 -19.93
N TYR A 18 -14.19 -8.86 -18.79
CA TYR A 18 -13.41 -8.02 -17.89
C TYR A 18 -12.22 -8.89 -17.53
N ALA A 19 -11.05 -8.59 -18.07
CA ALA A 19 -9.83 -9.14 -17.53
C ALA A 19 -9.81 -8.68 -16.07
N GLN A 20 -10.14 -9.59 -15.15
CA GLN A 20 -10.13 -9.30 -13.74
C GLN A 20 -8.65 -9.16 -13.38
N TYR A 21 -8.18 -7.92 -13.29
CA TYR A 21 -6.78 -7.61 -12.99
C TYR A 21 -6.42 -7.93 -11.53
N VAL A 22 -7.33 -8.55 -10.78
CA VAL A 22 -7.13 -9.12 -9.45
C VAL A 22 -7.52 -10.59 -9.54
N GLU A 23 -6.54 -11.48 -9.44
CA GLU A 23 -6.74 -12.93 -9.43
C GLU A 23 -6.57 -13.44 -8.00
N ILE A 24 -7.63 -14.01 -7.41
CA ILE A 24 -7.56 -14.62 -6.07
C ILE A 24 -7.66 -16.14 -6.22
N ASN A 25 -6.52 -16.82 -6.11
CA ASN A 25 -6.42 -18.27 -6.11
C ASN A 25 -6.67 -18.82 -4.70
N LEU A 26 -7.70 -19.65 -4.53
CA LEU A 26 -8.10 -20.21 -3.24
C LEU A 26 -7.51 -21.61 -3.04
N VAL A 27 -6.58 -21.76 -2.11
CA VAL A 27 -5.94 -23.04 -1.77
C VAL A 27 -6.51 -23.56 -0.45
N ASN A 28 -7.32 -24.62 -0.52
CA ASN A 28 -7.94 -25.26 0.64
C ASN A 28 -8.73 -24.29 1.55
N CYS A 29 -9.32 -23.25 0.96
CA CYS A 29 -10.18 -22.29 1.65
C CYS A 29 -11.35 -21.86 0.76
N LYS A 30 -12.25 -21.06 1.34
CA LYS A 30 -13.30 -20.34 0.64
C LYS A 30 -13.35 -18.92 1.17
N ILE A 31 -13.65 -17.96 0.30
CA ILE A 31 -14.08 -16.62 0.66
C ILE A 31 -15.51 -16.43 0.15
N ASN A 32 -16.28 -15.55 0.79
CA ASN A 32 -17.59 -15.18 0.29
C ASN A 32 -17.50 -13.99 -0.70
N ASP A 33 -18.56 -13.77 -1.47
CA ASP A 33 -18.61 -12.72 -2.48
C ASP A 33 -18.38 -11.31 -1.91
N ASN A 34 -18.74 -11.06 -0.65
CA ASN A 34 -18.53 -9.76 -0.02
C ASN A 34 -17.05 -9.55 0.31
N GLU A 35 -16.35 -10.57 0.81
CA GLU A 35 -14.89 -10.53 1.03
C GLU A 35 -14.16 -10.26 -0.29
N GLN A 36 -14.53 -10.99 -1.37
CA GLN A 36 -13.91 -10.80 -2.68
C GLN A 36 -14.15 -9.38 -3.23
N LYS A 37 -15.40 -8.91 -3.23
CA LYS A 37 -15.74 -7.55 -3.69
C LYS A 37 -15.06 -6.47 -2.85
N LYS A 38 -14.94 -6.68 -1.54
CA LYS A 38 -14.22 -5.75 -0.64
C LYS A 38 -12.75 -5.65 -1.04
N ILE A 39 -12.06 -6.77 -1.23
CA ILE A 39 -10.65 -6.80 -1.67
C ILE A 39 -10.49 -6.07 -3.01
N GLU A 40 -11.31 -6.41 -4.01
CA GLU A 40 -11.24 -5.79 -5.34
C GLU A 40 -11.47 -4.28 -5.30
N LYS A 41 -12.47 -3.83 -4.52
CA LYS A 41 -12.81 -2.41 -4.40
C LYS A 41 -11.69 -1.64 -3.68
N LEU A 42 -11.09 -2.21 -2.63
CA LEU A 42 -9.99 -1.58 -1.90
C LEU A 42 -8.71 -1.52 -2.76
N ILE A 43 -8.37 -2.58 -3.49
CA ILE A 43 -7.27 -2.59 -4.47
C ILE A 43 -7.51 -1.55 -5.57
N ALA A 44 -8.75 -1.34 -6.02
CA ALA A 44 -9.06 -0.27 -6.97
C ALA A 44 -8.74 1.13 -6.41
N TYR A 45 -8.98 1.37 -5.12
CA TYR A 45 -8.58 2.61 -4.46
C TYR A 45 -7.06 2.74 -4.32
N GLU A 46 -6.34 1.67 -3.99
CA GLU A 46 -4.87 1.67 -3.99
C GLU A 46 -4.32 2.08 -5.36
N ARG A 47 -4.88 1.53 -6.45
CA ARG A 47 -4.51 1.90 -7.82
C ARG A 47 -4.79 3.35 -8.14
N MET A 48 -5.93 3.88 -7.70
CA MET A 48 -6.27 5.30 -7.88
C MET A 48 -5.30 6.20 -7.13
N PHE A 49 -4.97 5.85 -5.89
CA PHE A 49 -3.97 6.57 -5.11
C PHE A 49 -2.59 6.50 -5.77
N CYS A 50 -2.15 5.32 -6.21
CA CYS A 50 -0.89 5.13 -6.92
C CYS A 50 -0.83 5.94 -8.22
N ASN A 51 -1.89 5.94 -9.02
CA ASN A 51 -2.02 6.80 -10.21
C ASN A 51 -1.83 8.29 -9.84
N GLU A 52 -2.42 8.72 -8.73
CA GLU A 52 -2.27 10.08 -8.25
C GLU A 52 -0.81 10.39 -7.83
N ILE A 53 -0.17 9.52 -7.04
CA ILE A 53 1.16 9.81 -6.47
C ILE A 53 2.31 9.59 -7.46
N PHE A 54 2.12 8.75 -8.47
CA PHE A 54 3.10 8.48 -9.52
C PHE A 54 2.82 9.24 -10.83
N GLU A 55 1.76 10.06 -10.86
CA GLU A 55 1.37 10.85 -12.05
C GLU A 55 1.20 9.96 -13.31
N THR A 56 0.49 8.83 -13.15
CA THR A 56 0.26 7.84 -14.21
C THR A 56 -1.20 7.38 -14.23
N SER A 57 -1.62 6.72 -15.31
CA SER A 57 -2.90 6.01 -15.40
C SER A 57 -2.76 4.49 -15.50
N ASN A 58 -1.52 3.98 -15.56
CA ASN A 58 -1.22 2.60 -15.89
C ASN A 58 -1.59 1.60 -14.77
N ASN A 59 -1.85 2.06 -13.54
CA ASN A 59 -2.14 1.15 -12.42
C ASN A 59 -3.50 0.47 -12.53
N ILE A 60 -4.42 0.98 -13.36
CA ILE A 60 -5.75 0.41 -13.53
C ILE A 60 -5.68 -1.05 -14.03
N THR A 61 -4.65 -1.39 -14.80
CA THR A 61 -4.48 -2.71 -15.42
C THR A 61 -3.33 -3.53 -14.84
N VAL A 62 -2.65 -3.05 -13.78
CA VAL A 62 -1.55 -3.80 -13.16
C VAL A 62 -2.09 -5.11 -12.58
N PRO A 63 -1.58 -6.29 -13.00
CA PRO A 63 -2.07 -7.55 -12.51
C PRO A 63 -1.67 -7.75 -11.05
N VAL A 64 -2.65 -8.03 -10.20
CA VAL A 64 -2.46 -8.43 -8.80
C VAL A 64 -2.89 -9.89 -8.68
N LYS A 65 -1.99 -10.74 -8.20
CA LYS A 65 -2.25 -12.17 -8.00
C LYS A 65 -2.08 -12.53 -6.53
N ILE A 66 -3.15 -13.03 -5.92
CA ILE A 66 -3.21 -13.41 -4.51
C ILE A 66 -3.46 -14.90 -4.41
N ASN A 67 -2.52 -15.63 -3.81
CA ASN A 67 -2.68 -17.02 -3.42
C ASN A 67 -3.09 -17.09 -1.95
N LEU A 68 -4.34 -17.46 -1.66
CA LEU A 68 -4.90 -17.49 -0.32
C LEU A 68 -4.98 -18.93 0.22
N TYR A 69 -4.30 -19.20 1.32
CA TYR A 69 -4.12 -20.53 1.88
C TYR A 69 -4.97 -20.73 3.15
N GLY A 70 -5.88 -21.70 3.13
CA GLY A 70 -6.69 -22.05 4.31
C GLY A 70 -5.99 -22.95 5.32
N LYS A 71 -4.89 -23.61 4.91
CA LYS A 71 -4.15 -24.54 5.74
C LYS A 71 -2.72 -24.06 5.93
N SER A 72 -2.29 -24.00 7.19
CA SER A 72 -0.94 -23.57 7.53
C SER A 72 0.16 -24.40 6.88
N LYS A 73 -0.08 -25.70 6.70
CA LYS A 73 0.86 -26.61 6.01
C LYS A 73 1.16 -26.16 4.58
N ASP A 74 0.14 -25.77 3.82
CA ASP A 74 0.29 -25.43 2.40
C ASP A 74 0.97 -24.07 2.25
N TYR A 75 0.60 -23.09 3.07
CA TYR A 75 1.29 -21.79 3.13
C TYR A 75 2.77 -21.95 3.50
N ARG A 76 3.09 -22.81 4.48
CA ARG A 76 4.47 -23.07 4.90
C ARG A 76 5.33 -23.68 3.79
N ILE A 77 4.74 -24.45 2.87
CA ILE A 77 5.47 -25.00 1.71
C ILE A 77 5.97 -23.84 0.83
N GLU A 78 5.10 -22.90 0.47
CA GLU A 78 5.51 -21.73 -0.33
C GLU A 78 6.43 -20.79 0.44
N LYS A 79 6.15 -20.53 1.73
CA LYS A 79 7.04 -19.73 2.59
C LYS A 79 8.47 -20.27 2.60
N ASN A 80 8.63 -21.59 2.76
CA ASN A 80 9.95 -22.23 2.76
C ASN A 80 10.61 -22.20 1.38
N LYS A 81 9.83 -22.44 0.32
CA LYS A 81 10.31 -22.39 -1.07
C LYS A 81 10.92 -21.04 -1.44
N TYR A 82 10.36 -19.94 -0.94
CA TYR A 82 10.87 -18.59 -1.21
C TYR A 82 11.68 -17.98 -0.06
N ASN A 83 11.97 -18.75 1.00
CA ASN A 83 12.65 -18.28 2.20
C ASN A 83 12.02 -16.99 2.81
N ALA A 84 10.69 -16.90 2.77
CA ALA A 84 9.96 -15.72 3.25
C ALA A 84 9.87 -15.69 4.79
N PRO A 85 10.07 -14.52 5.42
CA PRO A 85 10.10 -14.43 6.88
C PRO A 85 8.72 -14.48 7.53
N SER A 86 7.68 -13.94 6.88
CA SER A 86 6.37 -13.68 7.46
C SER A 86 5.46 -14.90 7.63
N SER A 87 4.70 -14.94 8.72
CA SER A 87 3.76 -16.01 9.05
C SER A 87 2.35 -15.80 8.50
N THR A 88 2.02 -14.59 8.03
CA THR A 88 0.65 -14.20 7.61
C THR A 88 0.56 -13.86 6.13
N GLY A 89 1.58 -13.26 5.54
CA GLY A 89 1.61 -12.94 4.11
C GLY A 89 3.01 -12.57 3.61
N PHE A 90 3.28 -12.80 2.33
CA PHE A 90 4.47 -12.28 1.66
C PHE A 90 4.25 -12.14 0.15
N TYR A 91 4.96 -11.20 -0.46
CA TYR A 91 4.97 -10.96 -1.89
C TYR A 91 6.32 -11.35 -2.53
N ILE A 92 6.27 -11.97 -3.71
CA ILE A 92 7.46 -12.35 -4.48
C ILE A 92 7.56 -11.52 -5.76
N PRO A 93 8.47 -10.53 -5.80
CA PRO A 93 8.66 -9.63 -6.95
C PRO A 93 8.95 -10.34 -8.28
N ALA A 94 9.68 -11.45 -8.25
CA ALA A 94 10.15 -12.15 -9.45
C ALA A 94 9.01 -12.82 -10.24
N ILE A 95 7.91 -13.15 -9.57
CA ILE A 95 6.73 -13.80 -10.19
C ILE A 95 5.46 -12.96 -10.07
N ASN A 96 5.54 -11.79 -9.43
CA ASN A 96 4.42 -10.89 -9.16
C ASN A 96 3.23 -11.60 -8.50
N GLN A 97 3.49 -12.29 -7.39
CA GLN A 97 2.47 -13.02 -6.63
C GLN A 97 2.57 -12.77 -5.14
N ALA A 98 1.43 -12.53 -4.52
CA ALA A 98 1.22 -12.51 -3.08
C ALA A 98 0.79 -13.91 -2.59
N PHE A 99 1.25 -14.28 -1.39
CA PHE A 99 0.93 -15.53 -0.72
C PHE A 99 0.45 -15.20 0.68
N ILE A 100 -0.76 -15.63 1.05
CA ILE A 100 -1.44 -15.14 2.25
C ILE A 100 -2.06 -16.30 3.02
N MET A 101 -1.89 -16.31 4.34
CA MET A 101 -2.62 -17.20 5.23
C MET A 101 -4.02 -16.66 5.49
N LYS A 102 -5.06 -17.46 5.25
CA LYS A 102 -6.43 -17.11 5.64
C LYS A 102 -6.63 -17.34 7.14
N SER A 103 -6.15 -16.41 7.96
CA SER A 103 -6.34 -16.42 9.42
C SER A 103 -6.84 -15.07 9.91
N GLY A 104 -7.84 -15.06 10.81
CA GLY A 104 -8.41 -13.82 11.33
C GLY A 104 -8.95 -12.92 10.22
N ASP A 105 -8.71 -11.62 10.34
CA ASP A 105 -8.94 -10.66 9.25
C ASP A 105 -7.73 -10.66 8.30
N PHE A 106 -7.85 -11.37 7.18
CA PHE A 106 -6.79 -11.52 6.19
C PHE A 106 -6.82 -10.41 5.12
N ILE A 107 -7.89 -9.61 5.05
CA ILE A 107 -8.04 -8.58 4.02
C ILE A 107 -6.94 -7.50 4.15
N PRO A 108 -6.63 -6.96 5.34
CA PRO A 108 -5.51 -6.03 5.52
C PRO A 108 -4.18 -6.58 4.97
N VAL A 109 -3.89 -7.86 5.24
CA VAL A 109 -2.69 -8.54 4.70
C VAL A 109 -2.75 -8.63 3.17
N ALA A 110 -3.94 -8.88 2.60
CA ALA A 110 -4.11 -8.89 1.14
C ALA A 110 -3.86 -7.53 0.49
N LEU A 111 -4.29 -6.45 1.13
CA LEU A 111 -4.01 -5.08 0.69
C LEU A 111 -2.52 -4.76 0.78
N HIS A 112 -1.88 -5.12 1.89
CA HIS A 112 -0.44 -4.95 2.09
C HIS A 112 0.37 -5.62 0.97
N GLU A 113 0.12 -6.91 0.70
CA GLU A 113 0.87 -7.65 -0.32
C GLU A 113 0.49 -7.23 -1.75
N ALA A 114 -0.77 -6.83 -1.98
CA ALA A 114 -1.19 -6.25 -3.26
C ALA A 114 -0.50 -4.90 -3.54
N SER A 115 -0.26 -4.11 -2.49
CA SER A 115 0.43 -2.83 -2.60
C SER A 115 1.81 -3.01 -3.21
N HIS A 116 2.59 -4.00 -2.76
CA HIS A 116 3.91 -4.29 -3.33
C HIS A 116 3.84 -4.67 -4.83
N SER A 117 2.82 -5.44 -5.22
CA SER A 117 2.57 -5.77 -6.62
C SER A 117 2.36 -4.51 -7.45
N ILE A 118 1.45 -3.62 -7.04
CA ILE A 118 1.19 -2.34 -7.73
C ILE A 118 2.46 -1.47 -7.76
N PHE A 119 3.14 -1.35 -6.63
CA PHE A 119 4.30 -0.48 -6.48
C PHE A 119 5.45 -0.86 -7.40
N GLN A 120 5.71 -2.16 -7.58
CA GLN A 120 6.81 -2.63 -8.41
C GLN A 120 6.65 -2.21 -9.88
N PHE A 121 5.44 -2.00 -10.40
CA PHE A 121 5.24 -1.50 -11.77
C PHE A 121 5.50 0.00 -11.91
N ASN A 122 5.46 0.76 -10.80
CA ASN A 122 5.68 2.20 -10.82
C ASN A 122 7.14 2.54 -10.49
N TYR A 123 7.71 1.88 -9.48
CA TYR A 123 9.01 2.25 -8.94
C TYR A 123 9.73 1.05 -8.32
N GLN A 124 10.31 0.20 -9.18
CA GLN A 124 11.00 -1.05 -8.78
C GLN A 124 12.09 -0.88 -7.72
N LYS A 125 12.78 0.27 -7.72
CA LYS A 125 13.85 0.61 -6.78
C LYS A 125 13.43 1.68 -5.78
N ALA A 126 12.14 1.71 -5.42
CA ALA A 126 11.63 2.64 -4.42
C ALA A 126 12.35 2.43 -3.07
N PRO A 127 12.66 3.51 -2.32
CA PRO A 127 13.14 3.39 -0.96
C PRO A 127 12.20 2.53 -0.10
N LYS A 128 12.76 1.66 0.75
CA LYS A 128 11.94 0.73 1.56
C LYS A 128 10.90 1.42 2.43
N TRP A 129 11.21 2.57 3.03
CA TRP A 129 10.25 3.32 3.83
C TRP A 129 8.99 3.70 3.04
N LEU A 130 9.12 3.97 1.74
CA LEU A 130 8.01 4.36 0.89
C LEU A 130 7.16 3.14 0.53
N ASN A 131 7.80 2.05 0.12
CA ASN A 131 7.12 0.82 -0.29
C ASN A 131 6.37 0.18 0.89
N GLU A 132 7.07 -0.05 2.01
CA GLU A 132 6.47 -0.63 3.23
C GLU A 132 5.49 0.35 3.88
N GLY A 133 5.81 1.64 3.92
CA GLY A 133 4.93 2.65 4.51
C GLY A 133 3.60 2.79 3.79
N LEU A 134 3.58 2.63 2.45
CA LEU A 134 2.34 2.64 1.69
C LEU A 134 1.55 1.35 1.87
N ALA A 135 2.22 0.19 1.87
CA ALA A 135 1.57 -1.09 2.16
C ALA A 135 0.88 -1.08 3.55
N GLU A 136 1.59 -0.59 4.57
CA GLU A 136 1.08 -0.37 5.93
C GLU A 136 -0.02 0.69 6.02
N PHE A 137 -0.04 1.67 5.11
CA PHE A 137 -1.14 2.62 5.06
C PHE A 137 -2.37 1.99 4.40
N PHE A 138 -2.19 1.25 3.31
CA PHE A 138 -3.28 0.65 2.55
C PHE A 138 -3.99 -0.49 3.28
N GLU A 139 -3.29 -1.24 4.14
CA GLU A 139 -3.94 -2.22 5.03
C GLU A 139 -4.96 -1.59 6.00
N THR A 140 -4.92 -0.28 6.18
CA THR A 140 -5.88 0.47 7.00
C THR A 140 -7.15 0.91 6.27
N LEU A 141 -7.24 0.65 4.96
CA LEU A 141 -8.41 1.05 4.18
C LEU A 141 -9.61 0.15 4.50
N ASP A 142 -10.76 0.77 4.72
CA ASP A 142 -12.04 0.07 4.86
C ASP A 142 -13.22 0.96 4.43
N PHE A 143 -14.43 0.41 4.44
CA PHE A 143 -15.69 1.11 4.19
C PHE A 143 -16.50 1.22 5.47
N ASP A 144 -17.06 2.40 5.73
CA ASP A 144 -18.01 2.58 6.83
C ASP A 144 -19.37 1.93 6.50
N SER A 145 -20.34 2.03 7.42
CA SER A 145 -21.68 1.49 7.23
C SER A 145 -22.42 2.07 6.02
N ASP A 146 -22.03 3.26 5.58
CA ASP A 146 -22.62 3.98 4.44
C ASP A 146 -21.87 3.70 3.14
N GLY A 147 -20.78 2.91 3.20
CA GLY A 147 -19.95 2.54 2.06
C GLY A 147 -18.89 3.57 1.67
N ASN A 148 -18.66 4.59 2.50
CA ASN A 148 -17.59 5.57 2.28
C ASN A 148 -16.23 4.98 2.64
N LEU A 149 -15.24 5.24 1.80
CA LEU A 149 -13.86 4.82 2.07
C LEU A 149 -13.28 5.64 3.23
N TYR A 150 -12.66 4.95 4.18
CA TYR A 150 -11.83 5.58 5.20
C TYR A 150 -10.54 4.79 5.42
N ALA A 151 -9.57 5.44 6.07
CA ALA A 151 -8.33 4.84 6.55
C ALA A 151 -8.30 4.97 8.08
N TYR A 152 -8.34 3.85 8.81
CA TYR A 152 -8.32 3.89 10.27
C TYR A 152 -6.89 4.08 10.82
N PRO A 153 -6.73 4.85 11.91
CA PRO A 153 -5.41 5.08 12.48
C PRO A 153 -4.88 3.82 13.19
N GLN A 154 -3.67 3.39 12.84
CA GLN A 154 -2.94 2.38 13.62
C GLN A 154 -2.41 2.96 14.92
N SER A 155 -3.28 2.98 15.94
CA SER A 155 -3.07 3.71 17.19
C SER A 155 -1.80 3.31 17.94
N ASN A 156 -1.38 2.04 17.90
CA ASN A 156 -0.15 1.60 18.55
C ASN A 156 1.11 2.17 17.87
N ARG A 157 1.12 2.21 16.53
CA ARG A 157 2.22 2.84 15.78
C ARG A 157 2.28 4.34 16.07
N ILE A 158 1.14 5.03 16.06
CA ILE A 158 1.05 6.46 16.38
C ILE A 158 1.54 6.74 17.81
N LYS A 159 1.15 5.92 18.79
CA LYS A 159 1.65 6.04 20.18
C LYS A 159 3.15 5.86 20.26
N SER A 160 3.72 4.89 19.54
CA SER A 160 5.18 4.67 19.47
C SER A 160 5.91 5.91 18.92
N ILE A 161 5.40 6.49 17.83
CA ILE A 161 5.96 7.73 17.27
C ILE A 161 5.91 8.87 18.29
N LYS A 162 4.76 9.08 18.93
CA LYS A 162 4.60 10.14 19.95
C LYS A 162 5.55 9.96 21.13
N ALA A 163 5.71 8.73 21.60
CA ALA A 163 6.67 8.43 22.66
C ALA A 163 8.09 8.82 22.23
N GLY A 164 8.53 8.41 21.04
CA GLY A 164 9.84 8.78 20.49
C GLY A 164 10.04 10.30 20.39
N LEU A 165 9.02 11.03 19.92
CA LEU A 165 9.07 12.49 19.84
C LEU A 165 9.16 13.16 21.23
N ALA A 166 8.47 12.61 22.24
CA ALA A 166 8.50 13.13 23.61
C ALA A 166 9.88 12.97 24.28
N PHE A 167 10.64 11.93 23.93
CA PHE A 167 12.01 11.72 24.41
C PHE A 167 13.05 12.64 23.74
N LYS A 168 12.62 13.61 22.92
CA LYS A 168 13.49 14.53 22.17
C LYS A 168 14.54 13.81 21.33
N ASP A 169 14.17 12.69 20.72
CA ASP A 169 15.00 12.05 19.70
C ASP A 169 15.00 12.95 18.43
N THR A 170 15.92 13.92 18.42
CA THR A 170 16.00 14.94 17.35
C THR A 170 16.56 14.39 16.05
N ASP A 171 17.22 13.23 16.08
CA ASP A 171 17.86 12.64 14.92
C ASP A 171 17.11 11.42 14.39
N ARG A 172 15.96 11.07 14.97
CA ARG A 172 15.14 9.91 14.57
C ARG A 172 14.91 9.83 13.07
N LEU A 173 14.36 10.89 12.47
CA LEU A 173 14.02 10.89 11.04
C LEU A 173 15.26 10.91 10.15
N LYS A 174 16.32 11.65 10.54
CA LYS A 174 17.60 11.67 9.82
C LYS A 174 18.25 10.28 9.82
N THR A 175 18.24 9.61 10.97
CA THR A 175 18.73 8.24 11.12
C THR A 175 17.90 7.27 10.29
N PHE A 176 16.57 7.37 10.37
CA PHE A 176 15.64 6.54 9.61
C PHE A 176 15.85 6.65 8.09
N PHE A 177 15.97 7.84 7.53
CA PHE A 177 16.17 8.01 6.08
C PHE A 177 17.56 7.62 5.57
N ARG A 178 18.53 7.43 6.47
CA ARG A 178 19.86 6.89 6.15
C ARG A 178 19.90 5.36 6.16
N ILE A 179 18.84 4.71 6.66
CA ILE A 179 18.68 3.25 6.56
C ILE A 179 18.53 2.93 5.08
N TYR A 180 19.47 2.13 4.56
CA TYR A 180 19.41 1.62 3.20
C TYR A 180 18.66 0.28 3.17
N ASP A 181 18.24 -0.15 1.98
CA ASP A 181 17.28 -1.25 1.81
C ASP A 181 17.63 -2.55 2.56
N GLY A 182 18.92 -2.88 2.66
CA GLY A 182 19.40 -4.08 3.35
C GLY A 182 19.32 -4.01 4.88
N THR A 183 19.26 -2.82 5.48
CA THR A 183 19.19 -2.63 6.93
C THR A 183 17.78 -2.35 7.44
N PHE A 184 16.82 -2.06 6.55
CA PHE A 184 15.43 -1.82 6.92
C PHE A 184 14.80 -3.00 7.67
N TYR A 185 15.05 -4.22 7.21
CA TYR A 185 14.57 -5.45 7.85
C TYR A 185 15.48 -5.96 8.98
N GLY A 186 16.49 -5.18 9.36
CA GLY A 186 17.47 -5.52 10.39
C GLY A 186 17.01 -5.13 11.79
N HIS A 187 17.96 -4.66 12.60
CA HIS A 187 17.68 -4.19 13.96
C HIS A 187 16.68 -3.03 13.97
N GLY A 188 15.67 -3.09 14.86
CA GLY A 188 14.65 -2.05 14.96
C GLY A 188 13.55 -2.11 13.91
N ILE A 189 13.35 -3.27 13.26
CA ILE A 189 12.34 -3.48 12.20
C ILE A 189 10.96 -2.90 12.57
N ASP A 190 10.46 -3.14 13.78
CA ASP A 190 9.16 -2.61 14.22
C ASP A 190 9.13 -1.07 14.20
N ASP A 191 10.21 -0.42 14.63
CA ASP A 191 10.35 1.03 14.62
C ASP A 191 10.47 1.58 13.19
N ASN A 192 11.12 0.83 12.29
CA ASN A 192 11.24 1.17 10.88
C ASN A 192 9.86 1.15 10.20
N TYR A 193 9.07 0.10 10.41
CA TYR A 193 7.70 0.02 9.91
C TYR A 193 6.80 1.09 10.54
N ASN A 194 6.91 1.34 11.85
CA ASN A 194 6.17 2.41 12.53
C ASN A 194 6.47 3.78 11.93
N THR A 195 7.74 4.06 11.67
CA THR A 195 8.18 5.33 11.10
C THR A 195 7.76 5.44 9.63
N ALA A 196 7.90 4.39 8.83
CA ALA A 196 7.42 4.32 7.44
C ALA A 196 5.91 4.60 7.32
N TYR A 197 5.09 3.89 8.10
CA TYR A 197 3.64 4.13 8.17
C TYR A 197 3.33 5.58 8.56
N SER A 198 4.00 6.09 9.59
CA SER A 198 3.75 7.44 10.11
C SER A 198 4.03 8.53 9.06
N MET A 199 5.03 8.33 8.20
CA MET A 199 5.37 9.26 7.14
C MET A 199 4.23 9.36 6.12
N ILE A 200 3.73 8.21 5.66
CA ILE A 200 2.60 8.17 4.71
C ILE A 200 1.34 8.72 5.36
N TYR A 201 1.05 8.31 6.59
CA TYR A 201 -0.09 8.81 7.35
C TYR A 201 -0.06 10.35 7.50
N TYR A 202 1.11 10.92 7.82
CA TYR A 202 1.34 12.37 7.85
C TYR A 202 1.01 13.01 6.49
N PHE A 203 1.60 12.52 5.39
CA PHE A 203 1.38 13.13 4.08
C PHE A 203 -0.09 13.09 3.64
N VAL A 204 -0.78 11.98 3.91
CA VAL A 204 -2.19 11.82 3.55
C VAL A 204 -3.09 12.68 4.43
N LYS A 205 -2.98 12.57 5.75
CA LYS A 205 -3.88 13.27 6.69
C LYS A 205 -3.60 14.77 6.77
N ASN A 206 -2.36 15.20 6.59
CA ASN A 206 -1.98 16.60 6.46
C ASN A 206 -2.25 17.18 5.05
N LYS A 207 -2.97 16.46 4.19
CA LYS A 207 -3.30 16.87 2.80
C LYS A 207 -2.08 17.34 2.00
N SER A 208 -0.94 16.70 2.26
CA SER A 208 0.38 17.05 1.71
C SER A 208 0.82 16.05 0.63
N THR A 209 -0.12 15.43 -0.10
CA THR A 209 0.17 14.46 -1.17
C THR A 209 0.98 15.08 -2.31
N LYS A 210 0.86 16.39 -2.57
CA LYS A 210 1.72 17.11 -3.52
C LYS A 210 3.20 17.10 -3.10
N ALA A 211 3.49 17.22 -1.80
CA ALA A 211 4.85 17.13 -1.29
C ALA A 211 5.38 15.70 -1.43
N LEU A 212 4.56 14.70 -1.08
CA LEU A 212 4.90 13.28 -1.27
C LEU A 212 5.23 12.97 -2.74
N LYS A 213 4.41 13.42 -3.70
CA LYS A 213 4.67 13.29 -5.14
C LYS A 213 6.03 13.84 -5.53
N ASN A 214 6.36 15.04 -5.08
CA ASN A 214 7.63 15.66 -5.40
C ASN A 214 8.82 14.89 -4.81
N ILE A 215 8.69 14.40 -3.58
CA ILE A 215 9.71 13.54 -2.94
C ILE A 215 9.90 12.26 -3.74
N ILE A 216 8.82 11.57 -4.13
CA ILE A 216 8.87 10.35 -4.95
C ILE A 216 9.57 10.62 -6.29
N LYS A 217 9.22 11.72 -6.96
CA LYS A 217 9.84 12.12 -8.21
C LYS A 217 11.35 12.35 -8.07
N LEU A 218 11.77 13.03 -7.00
CA LEU A 218 13.18 13.31 -6.74
C LEU A 218 13.95 12.03 -6.37
N THR A 219 13.37 11.14 -5.55
CA THR A 219 14.03 9.86 -5.25
C THR A 219 14.14 8.99 -6.49
N ALA A 220 13.13 8.98 -7.37
CA ALA A 220 13.18 8.28 -8.66
C ALA A 220 14.28 8.82 -9.59
N GLN A 221 14.69 10.08 -9.42
CA GLN A 221 15.82 10.69 -10.13
C GLN A 221 17.18 10.39 -9.48
N GLY A 222 17.22 9.66 -8.36
CA GLY A 222 18.44 9.26 -7.68
C GLY A 222 18.87 10.15 -6.52
N TYR A 223 18.07 11.14 -6.13
CA TYR A 223 18.31 11.87 -4.88
C TYR A 223 18.01 10.97 -3.67
N ASP A 224 18.84 11.05 -2.62
CA ASP A 224 18.50 10.42 -1.35
C ASP A 224 17.27 11.10 -0.72
N THR A 225 16.62 10.41 0.22
CA THR A 225 15.34 10.89 0.79
C THR A 225 15.52 12.21 1.57
N GLU A 226 16.63 12.40 2.30
CA GLU A 226 16.91 13.63 3.06
C GLU A 226 17.04 14.82 2.10
N LYS A 227 17.75 14.63 0.98
CA LYS A 227 17.88 15.64 -0.07
C LYS A 227 16.57 15.91 -0.80
N ALA A 228 15.79 14.88 -1.12
CA ALA A 228 14.48 15.02 -1.76
C ALA A 228 13.49 15.81 -0.87
N ILE A 229 13.50 15.55 0.43
CA ILE A 229 12.72 16.31 1.44
C ILE A 229 13.20 17.77 1.48
N THR A 230 14.52 17.98 1.57
CA THR A 230 15.11 19.33 1.61
C THR A 230 14.71 20.17 0.39
N LEU A 231 14.76 19.59 -0.81
CA LEU A 231 14.33 20.26 -2.04
C LEU A 231 12.82 20.54 -2.08
N THR A 232 12.01 19.74 -1.39
CA THR A 232 10.55 19.89 -1.36
C THR A 232 10.08 20.91 -0.32
N TYR A 233 10.71 20.93 0.86
CA TYR A 233 10.31 21.75 2.00
C TYR A 233 11.21 22.98 2.23
N GLY A 234 12.26 23.15 1.42
CA GLY A 234 13.30 24.17 1.58
C GLY A 234 14.38 23.79 2.60
N SER A 235 14.03 23.02 3.63
CA SER A 235 14.99 22.38 4.54
C SER A 235 14.41 21.10 5.17
N PHE A 236 15.29 20.20 5.60
CA PHE A 236 14.87 19.02 6.37
C PHE A 236 14.24 19.41 7.72
N ASP A 237 14.80 20.42 8.40
CA ASP A 237 14.32 20.85 9.71
C ASP A 237 12.91 21.47 9.62
N THR A 238 12.59 22.16 8.52
CA THR A 238 11.22 22.65 8.25
C THR A 238 10.23 21.49 8.08
N PHE A 239 10.61 20.46 7.33
CA PHE A 239 9.81 19.25 7.20
C PHE A 239 9.60 18.57 8.57
N GLU A 240 10.68 18.36 9.30
CA GLU A 240 10.64 17.68 10.59
C GLU A 240 9.79 18.45 11.62
N ALA A 241 9.90 19.78 11.66
CA ALA A 241 9.05 20.62 12.52
C ALA A 241 7.56 20.46 12.19
N SER A 242 7.21 20.42 10.89
CA SER A 242 5.83 20.19 10.45
C SER A 242 5.33 18.79 10.82
N TYR A 243 6.16 17.76 10.62
CA TYR A 243 5.85 16.38 11.01
C TYR A 243 5.64 16.25 12.54
N LYS A 244 6.55 16.82 13.34
CA LYS A 244 6.44 16.83 14.80
C LYS A 244 5.18 17.56 15.27
N GLN A 245 4.88 18.72 14.68
CA GLN A 245 3.68 19.47 14.98
C GLN A 245 2.41 18.66 14.68
N PHE A 246 2.35 17.97 13.55
CA PHE A 246 1.22 17.09 13.21
C PHE A 246 0.96 16.04 14.28
N TYR A 247 2.00 15.32 14.72
CA TYR A 247 1.85 14.30 15.76
C TYR A 247 1.61 14.88 17.16
N ASN A 248 2.01 16.13 17.44
CA ASN A 248 1.67 16.78 18.70
C ASN A 248 0.19 17.23 18.73
N LEU A 249 -0.38 17.63 17.60
CA LEU A 249 -1.75 18.16 17.51
C LEU A 249 -2.82 17.10 17.22
N HIS A 250 -2.46 15.98 16.61
CA HIS A 250 -3.41 14.93 16.18
C HIS A 250 -3.19 13.60 16.93
N HIS A 251 -4.29 13.05 17.48
CA HIS A 251 -4.49 11.75 18.16
C HIS A 251 -3.38 11.32 19.12
#